data_AF-A0A848SLQ9-F1
#
_entry.id   AF-A0A848SLQ9-F1
#
_cell.length_a   1.000
_cell.length_b   1.000
_cell.length_c   1.000
_cell.angle_alpha   90.00
_cell.angle_beta   90.00
_cell.angle_gamma   90.00
#
_symmetry.space_group_name_H-M   'P 1'
#
loop_
_entity.id
_entity.type
_entity.pdbx_description
1 polymer ?
#
loop_
_entity_poly.entity_id
_entity_poly.type
_entity_poly.pdbx_seq_one_letter_code
_entity_poly.pdbx_strand_id
1 'polypeptide(L)'
;RVRDHVVIAEFTRTTSNFGSILRQVNEKFGTDFAMFENSETSVRDVFDSISAINAAGHSKSNLIARPAAHKEQAKGTIALDLDPARLGQAQQLFAKLVDQGSQSWL
;
A
#
# COMPACT_ATOMS: atom_id res chain seq x y z
N ARG A 1 -15.80 -11.24 11.76
CA ARG A 1 -14.76 -10.46 12.51
C ARG A 1 -14.05 -9.56 11.50
N VAL A 2 -13.42 -8.43 11.88
CA VAL A 2 -12.75 -7.50 10.92
C VAL A 2 -11.86 -8.22 9.90
N ARG A 3 -11.10 -9.24 10.33
CA ARG A 3 -10.26 -10.09 9.49
C ARG A 3 -10.96 -10.69 8.26
N ASP A 4 -12.23 -11.05 8.39
CA ASP A 4 -12.98 -11.70 7.32
C ASP A 4 -13.31 -10.70 6.20
N HIS A 5 -13.20 -9.40 6.49
CA HIS A 5 -13.51 -8.29 5.59
C HIS A 5 -12.28 -7.50 5.13
N VAL A 6 -11.07 -7.95 5.45
CA VAL A 6 -9.82 -7.26 5.05
C VAL A 6 -8.76 -8.25 4.58
N VAL A 7 -7.87 -7.79 3.70
CA VAL A 7 -6.56 -8.44 3.43
C VAL A 7 -5.50 -7.64 4.17
N ILE A 8 -4.66 -8.33 4.93
CA ILE A 8 -3.60 -7.72 5.75
C ILE A 8 -2.27 -8.13 5.16
N ALA A 9 -1.39 -7.15 4.96
CA ALA A 9 -0.07 -7.36 4.40
C ALA A 9 0.93 -6.40 5.00
N GLU A 10 2.20 -6.80 4.97
CA GLU A 10 3.31 -5.92 5.28
C GLU A 10 3.45 -4.83 4.23
N PHE A 11 3.81 -3.63 4.67
CA PHE A 11 4.03 -2.49 3.78
C PHE A 11 5.05 -2.81 2.67
N THR A 12 6.16 -3.46 3.01
CA THR A 12 7.18 -3.87 2.04
C THR A 12 6.58 -4.74 0.93
N ARG A 13 5.78 -5.75 1.28
CA ARG A 13 5.10 -6.61 0.30
C ARG A 13 4.11 -5.83 -0.55
N THR A 14 3.37 -4.90 0.05
CA THR A 14 2.45 -4.01 -0.69
C THR A 14 3.19 -3.16 -1.72
N THR A 15 4.40 -2.70 -1.42
CA THR A 15 5.18 -1.84 -2.33
C THR A 15 6.04 -2.58 -3.36
N SER A 16 6.45 -3.82 -3.08
CA SER A 16 7.34 -4.59 -3.97
C SER A 16 6.64 -5.70 -4.74
N ASN A 17 5.47 -6.15 -4.29
CA ASN A 17 4.70 -7.22 -4.92
C ASN A 17 3.20 -7.03 -4.70
N PHE A 18 2.70 -5.89 -5.18
CA PHE A 18 1.27 -5.58 -5.13
C PHE A 18 0.40 -6.60 -5.89
N GLY A 19 0.93 -7.23 -6.94
CA GLY A 19 0.22 -8.28 -7.68
C GLY A 19 -0.21 -9.44 -6.78
N SER A 20 0.65 -9.86 -5.85
CA SER A 20 0.30 -10.91 -4.89
C SER A 20 -0.82 -10.50 -3.93
N ILE A 21 -1.01 -9.20 -3.67
CA ILE A 21 -2.12 -8.67 -2.87
C ILE A 21 -3.42 -8.75 -3.66
N LEU A 22 -3.40 -8.32 -4.93
CA LEU A 22 -4.57 -8.40 -5.81
C LEU A 22 -5.06 -9.84 -5.98
N ARG A 23 -4.14 -10.81 -6.07
CA ARG A 23 -4.51 -12.23 -6.06
C ARG A 23 -5.30 -12.62 -4.80
N GLN A 24 -4.79 -12.26 -3.61
CA GLN A 24 -5.46 -12.56 -2.35
C GLN A 24 -6.81 -11.86 -2.21
N VAL A 25 -6.92 -10.62 -2.72
CA VAL A 25 -8.19 -9.88 -2.74
C VAL A 25 -9.21 -10.59 -3.63
N ASN A 26 -8.82 -10.95 -4.85
CA ASN A 26 -9.66 -11.68 -5.80
C ASN A 26 -10.10 -13.04 -5.24
N GLU A 27 -9.17 -13.82 -4.67
CA GLU A 27 -9.48 -15.11 -4.05
C GLU A 27 -10.40 -14.97 -2.83
N LYS A 28 -10.14 -13.99 -1.94
CA LYS A 28 -10.89 -13.84 -0.69
C LYS A 28 -12.30 -13.29 -0.89
N PHE A 29 -12.46 -12.34 -1.80
CA PHE A 29 -13.72 -11.61 -1.96
C PHE A 29 -14.46 -11.95 -3.26
N GLY A 30 -13.91 -12.83 -4.10
CA GLY A 30 -14.52 -13.19 -5.37
C GLY A 30 -14.53 -12.04 -6.39
N THR A 31 -13.55 -11.13 -6.31
CA THR A 31 -13.40 -10.02 -7.27
C THR A 31 -12.54 -10.43 -8.47
N ASP A 32 -12.58 -9.64 -9.53
CA ASP A 32 -11.90 -9.87 -10.81
C ASP A 32 -10.93 -8.74 -11.18
N PHE A 33 -10.31 -8.10 -10.18
CA PHE A 33 -9.34 -7.03 -10.43
C PHE A 33 -8.20 -7.53 -11.31
N ALA A 34 -7.82 -6.72 -12.30
CA ALA A 34 -6.70 -7.00 -13.18
C ALA A 34 -5.40 -7.12 -12.37
N MET A 35 -4.61 -8.15 -12.66
CA MET A 35 -3.35 -8.41 -11.98
C MET A 35 -2.31 -7.33 -12.35
N PHE A 36 -1.61 -6.82 -11.35
CA PHE A 36 -0.52 -5.87 -11.53
C PHE A 36 0.85 -6.57 -11.48
N GLU A 37 1.62 -6.43 -12.55
CA GLU A 37 3.02 -6.84 -12.59
C GLU A 37 3.89 -5.75 -11.95
N ASN A 38 4.72 -6.10 -10.96
CA ASN A 38 5.62 -5.15 -10.31
C ASN A 38 6.93 -5.02 -11.11
N SER A 39 6.82 -4.64 -12.38
CA SER A 39 7.96 -4.30 -13.24
C SER A 39 8.24 -2.80 -13.18
N GLU A 40 9.47 -2.39 -13.49
CA GLU A 40 9.82 -0.96 -13.58
C GLU A 40 8.97 -0.22 -14.62
N THR A 41 8.64 -0.89 -15.73
CA THR A 41 7.78 -0.35 -16.79
C THR A 41 6.37 -0.10 -16.27
N SER A 42 5.75 -1.09 -15.64
CA SER A 42 4.39 -0.96 -15.10
C SER A 42 4.30 0.14 -14.05
N VAL A 43 5.33 0.29 -13.20
CA VAL A 43 5.39 1.37 -12.21
C VAL A 43 5.53 2.74 -12.87
N ARG A 44 6.36 2.85 -13.92
CA ARG A 44 6.48 4.08 -14.71
C ARG A 44 5.16 4.49 -15.33
N ASP A 45 4.48 3.55 -15.99
CA ASP A 45 3.19 3.78 -16.66
C ASP A 45 2.11 4.28 -15.69
N VAL A 46 2.10 3.77 -14.45
CA VAL A 46 1.21 4.26 -13.38
C VAL A 46 1.51 5.72 -13.04
N PHE A 47 2.78 6.10 -12.85
CA PHE A 47 3.15 7.48 -12.52
C PHE A 47 2.94 8.45 -13.69
N ASP A 48 3.12 8.00 -14.92
CA ASP A 48 2.84 8.78 -16.13
C ASP A 48 1.32 9.03 -16.25
N SER A 49 0.51 8.00 -15.98
CA SER A 49 -0.96 8.12 -15.94
C SER A 49 -1.43 9.10 -14.86
N ILE A 50 -0.88 9.00 -13.65
CA ILE A 50 -1.15 9.94 -12.55
C ILE A 50 -0.78 11.37 -12.98
N SER A 51 0.37 11.55 -13.62
CA SER A 51 0.83 12.86 -14.07
C SER A 51 -0.09 13.44 -15.14
N ALA A 52 -0.53 12.63 -16.12
CA ALA A 52 -1.46 13.04 -17.17
C ALA A 52 -2.82 13.48 -16.59
N ILE A 53 -3.39 12.70 -15.67
CA ILE A 53 -4.66 13.02 -15.00
C ILE A 53 -4.56 14.35 -14.24
N ASN A 54 -3.45 14.57 -13.52
CA ASN A 54 -3.26 15.77 -12.71
C ASN A 54 -2.88 17.01 -13.53
N ALA A 55 -2.24 16.84 -14.69
CA ALA A 55 -1.94 17.93 -15.61
C ALA A 55 -3.21 18.58 -16.17
N ALA A 56 -4.27 17.77 -16.41
CA ALA A 56 -5.57 18.26 -16.85
C ALA A 56 -6.32 19.06 -15.77
N GLY A 57 -5.97 18.89 -14.49
CA GLY A 57 -6.71 19.46 -13.35
C GLY A 57 -6.03 20.60 -12.59
N HIS A 58 -4.94 21.18 -13.10
CA HIS A 58 -4.14 22.22 -12.41
C HIS A 58 -3.77 21.87 -10.95
N SER A 59 -3.52 20.60 -10.66
CA SER A 59 -3.20 20.17 -9.29
C SER A 59 -1.84 20.68 -8.85
N LYS A 60 -1.75 21.17 -7.61
CA LYS A 60 -0.47 21.58 -7.02
C LYS A 60 0.45 20.36 -6.90
N SER A 61 1.72 20.52 -7.30
CA SER A 61 2.69 19.42 -7.37
C SER A 61 2.84 18.62 -6.06
N ASN A 62 2.69 19.28 -4.91
CA ASN A 62 2.75 18.64 -3.59
C ASN A 62 1.58 17.67 -3.32
N LEU A 63 0.44 17.81 -4.01
CA LEU A 63 -0.74 16.95 -3.86
C LEU A 63 -0.74 15.74 -4.80
N ILE A 64 0.11 15.73 -5.84
CA ILE A 64 0.14 14.67 -6.84
C ILE A 64 0.81 13.42 -6.26
N ALA A 65 0.15 12.26 -6.30
CA ALA A 65 0.63 10.99 -5.76
C ALA A 65 1.75 10.33 -6.60
N ARG A 66 2.85 11.05 -6.81
CA ARG A 66 4.06 10.56 -7.50
C ARG A 66 5.33 10.93 -6.72
N PRO A 67 6.43 10.18 -6.91
CA PRO A 67 7.75 10.56 -6.42
C PRO A 67 8.16 11.93 -6.97
N ALA A 68 8.73 12.77 -6.11
CA ALA A 68 9.30 14.05 -6.50
C ALA A 68 10.39 14.45 -5.50
N ALA A 69 11.47 15.06 -5.99
CA ALA A 69 12.64 15.41 -5.17
C ALA A 69 12.28 16.23 -3.92
N HIS A 70 11.39 17.22 -4.06
CA HIS A 70 10.94 18.04 -2.93
C HIS A 70 10.18 17.23 -1.86
N LYS A 71 9.47 16.17 -2.24
CA LYS A 71 8.77 15.28 -1.29
C LYS A 71 9.75 14.40 -0.53
N GLU A 72 10.77 13.87 -1.21
CA GLU A 72 11.81 13.09 -0.55
C GLU A 72 12.61 13.94 0.44
N GLN A 73 12.95 15.17 0.07
CA GLN A 73 13.59 16.12 0.99
C GLN A 73 12.70 16.42 2.20
N ALA A 74 11.40 16.59 1.99
CA ALA A 74 10.45 16.85 3.07
C ALA A 74 10.28 15.64 4.02
N LYS A 75 10.46 14.39 3.56
CA LYS A 75 10.34 13.22 4.46
C LYS A 75 11.37 13.26 5.60
N GLY A 76 12.60 13.68 5.30
CA GLY A 76 13.67 13.76 6.29
C GLY A 76 13.47 14.84 7.35
N THR A 77 12.54 15.78 7.13
CA THR A 77 12.22 16.84 8.09
C THR A 77 11.00 16.54 8.94
N ILE A 78 10.31 15.42 8.71
CA ILE A 78 9.15 15.00 9.51
C ILE A 78 9.66 14.43 10.82
N ALA A 79 9.44 15.17 11.92
CA ALA A 79 9.59 14.63 13.27
C ALA A 79 8.45 13.64 13.53
N LEU A 80 8.79 12.36 13.66
CA LEU A 80 7.85 11.31 14.02
C LEU A 80 7.72 11.23 15.54
N ASP A 81 6.69 11.88 16.09
CA ASP A 81 6.28 11.69 17.48
C ASP A 81 5.23 10.59 17.55
N LEU A 82 5.71 9.34 17.58
CA LEU A 82 4.84 8.16 17.71
C LEU A 82 4.66 7.82 19.19
N ASP A 83 3.40 7.78 19.64
CA ASP A 83 3.04 7.24 20.96
C ASP A 83 3.48 5.77 21.05
N PRO A 84 4.45 5.42 21.93
CA PRO A 84 4.98 4.06 22.02
C PRO A 84 3.93 3.03 22.41
N ALA A 85 2.93 3.40 23.21
CA ALA A 85 1.86 2.50 23.64
C ALA A 85 0.95 2.15 22.46
N ARG A 86 0.58 3.15 21.65
CA ARG A 86 -0.21 2.93 20.42
C ARG A 86 0.56 2.14 19.38
N LEU A 87 1.85 2.42 19.23
CA LEU A 87 2.71 1.65 18.32
C LEU A 87 2.76 0.17 18.73
N GLY A 88 2.97 -0.11 20.01
CA GLY A 88 2.97 -1.49 20.52
C GLY A 88 1.62 -2.20 20.32
N GLN A 89 0.51 -1.51 20.55
CA GLN A 89 -0.83 -2.07 20.30
C GLN A 89 -1.05 -2.40 18.82
N ALA A 90 -0.65 -1.50 17.91
CA ALA A 90 -0.77 -1.72 16.47
C ALA A 90 0.06 -2.92 16.00
N GLN A 91 1.30 -3.06 16.50
CA GLN A 91 2.18 -4.18 16.20
C GLN A 91 1.60 -5.51 16.70
N GLN A 92 1.06 -5.55 17.93
CA GLN A 92 0.40 -6.75 18.48
C GLN A 92 -0.84 -7.14 17.68
N LEU A 93 -1.66 -6.16 17.29
CA LEU A 93 -2.85 -6.41 16.47
C LEU A 93 -2.46 -6.96 15.09
N PHE A 94 -1.44 -6.37 14.46
CA PHE A 94 -0.89 -6.86 13.20
C PHE A 94 -0.41 -8.31 13.31
N ALA A 95 0.43 -8.61 14.31
CA ALA A 95 0.93 -9.96 14.55
C ALA A 95 -0.21 -10.97 14.73
N LYS A 96 -1.22 -10.64 15.56
CA LYS A 96 -2.39 -11.48 15.77
C LYS A 96 -3.16 -11.75 14.47
N LEU A 97 -3.33 -10.74 13.62
CA LEU A 97 -4.10 -10.88 12.39
C LEU A 97 -3.35 -11.66 11.30
N VAL A 98 -2.03 -11.52 11.23
CA VAL A 98 -1.16 -12.26 10.30
C VAL A 98 -1.01 -13.71 10.72
N ASP A 99 -0.72 -13.98 12.00
CA ASP A 99 -0.44 -15.33 12.50
C ASP A 99 -1.67 -16.24 12.42
N GLN A 100 -2.86 -15.68 12.70
CA GLN A 100 -4.13 -16.38 12.52
C GLN A 100 -4.50 -16.57 11.03
N GLY A 101 -3.90 -15.80 10.12
CA GLY A 101 -4.10 -15.91 8.67
C GLY A 101 -3.33 -17.09 8.04
N SER A 102 -2.22 -17.51 8.64
CA SER A 102 -1.40 -18.64 8.14
C SER A 102 -1.96 -20.02 8.50
N GLN A 103 -2.84 -20.12 9.50
CA GLN A 103 -3.39 -21.41 9.97
C GLN A 103 -4.72 -21.85 9.34
N SER A 104 -5.28 -21.11 8.38
CA SER A 104 -6.67 -21.32 7.91
C SER A 104 -6.82 -21.64 6.42
N TRP A 105 -5.75 -22.11 5.75
CA TRP A 105 -5.77 -22.42 4.32
C TRP A 105 -5.25 -23.83 3.98
N LEU A 106 -5.37 -24.76 4.92
CA LEU A 106 -5.28 -26.21 4.67
C LEU A 106 -6.56 -26.89 5.14
#